data_AF-A0A3A2Z0K8-F1
#
_entry.id   AF-A0A3A2Z0K8-F1
#
_cell.length_a   1.000
_cell.length_b   1.000
_cell.length_c   1.000
_cell.angle_alpha   90.00
_cell.angle_beta   90.00
_cell.angle_gamma   90.00
#
_symmetry.space_group_name_H-M   'P 1'
#
loop_
_entity.id
_entity.type
_entity.pdbx_description
1 polymer ?
#
loop_
_entity_poly.entity_id
_entity_poly.type
_entity_poly.pdbx_seq_one_letter_code
_entity_poly.pdbx_strand_id
1 'polypeptide(L)'
;ESDLADDTDLFSLGIDSLQSTRLRASILKDIQLNGNTLPPNVVFEYPTIAKLAAAILSIRDSKTVEARDVIKEMEDLITKYSAFPNMFLVPRRRPSPVSLSL
;
A
#
# COMPACT_ATOMS: atom_id res chain seq x y z
N GLU A 1 8.25 0.52 -25.01
CA GLU A 1 7.21 1.24 -24.25
C GLU A 1 6.22 0.26 -23.65
N SER A 2 6.34 0.00 -22.34
CA SER A 2 5.29 -0.72 -21.60
C SER A 2 4.11 0.23 -21.45
N ASP A 3 2.99 -0.11 -22.07
CA ASP A 3 1.75 0.65 -21.98
C ASP A 3 1.26 0.60 -20.52
N LEU A 4 1.47 1.67 -19.77
CA LEU A 4 1.06 1.79 -18.38
C LEU A 4 -0.43 2.12 -18.35
N ALA A 5 -1.27 1.12 -18.07
CA ALA A 5 -2.71 1.34 -17.95
C ALA A 5 -3.03 2.24 -16.74
N ASP A 6 -4.04 3.10 -16.85
CA ASP A 6 -4.37 4.12 -15.84
C ASP A 6 -4.77 3.55 -14.47
N ASP A 7 -5.22 2.30 -14.44
CA ASP A 7 -5.63 1.55 -13.26
C ASP A 7 -4.50 0.66 -12.68
N THR A 8 -3.32 0.66 -13.31
CA THR A 8 -2.15 -0.07 -12.82
C THR A 8 -1.73 0.47 -11.46
N ASP A 9 -1.52 -0.43 -10.50
CA ASP A 9 -0.98 -0.10 -9.20
C ASP A 9 0.51 0.28 -9.33
N LEU A 10 0.84 1.51 -9.01
CA LEU A 10 2.19 2.06 -9.07
C LEU A 10 3.18 1.28 -8.18
N PHE A 11 2.73 0.76 -7.04
CA PHE A 11 3.60 0.00 -6.14
C PHE A 11 3.93 -1.39 -6.72
N SER A 12 3.03 -1.98 -7.49
CA SER A 12 3.30 -3.22 -8.23
C SER A 12 4.40 -3.07 -9.30
N LEU A 13 4.64 -1.83 -9.74
CA LEU A 13 5.69 -1.48 -10.72
C LEU A 13 7.03 -1.15 -10.05
N GLY A 14 7.13 -1.28 -8.73
CA GLY A 14 8.36 -1.00 -7.98
C GLY A 14 8.53 0.46 -7.56
N ILE A 15 7.46 1.27 -7.60
CA ILE A 15 7.49 2.59 -6.96
C ILE A 15 7.62 2.42 -5.45
N ASP A 16 8.56 3.13 -4.85
CA ASP A 16 8.83 3.14 -3.41
C ASP A 16 8.45 4.48 -2.75
N SER A 17 8.74 4.60 -1.46
CA SER A 17 8.45 5.82 -0.67
C SER A 17 9.23 7.05 -1.15
N LEU A 18 10.48 6.90 -1.56
CA LEU A 18 11.31 8.00 -2.04
C LEU A 18 10.79 8.49 -3.39
N GLN A 19 10.48 7.56 -4.29
CA GLN A 19 9.88 7.87 -5.59
C GLN A 19 8.50 8.51 -5.43
N SER A 20 7.68 8.02 -4.49
CA SER A 20 6.39 8.63 -4.14
C SER A 20 6.55 10.08 -3.67
N THR A 21 7.55 10.34 -2.82
CA THR A 21 7.86 11.69 -2.35
C THR A 21 8.29 12.61 -3.50
N ARG A 22 9.12 12.11 -4.43
CA ARG A 22 9.55 12.84 -5.62
C ARG A 22 8.39 13.12 -6.57
N LEU A 23 7.52 12.14 -6.80
CA LEU A 23 6.32 12.28 -7.62
C LEU A 23 5.42 13.39 -7.06
N ARG A 24 5.16 13.38 -5.75
CA ARG A 24 4.42 14.45 -5.07
C ARG A 24 5.08 15.83 -5.25
N ALA A 25 6.41 15.90 -5.14
CA ALA A 25 7.13 17.15 -5.34
C ALA A 25 6.99 17.67 -6.79
N SER A 26 7.02 16.78 -7.79
CA SER A 26 6.77 17.16 -9.19
C SER A 26 5.35 17.67 -9.37
N ILE A 27 4.35 16.99 -8.79
CA ILE A 27 2.95 17.44 -8.86
C ILE A 27 2.79 18.85 -8.28
N LEU A 28 3.36 19.11 -7.11
CA LEU A 28 3.31 20.44 -6.48
C LEU A 28 4.02 21.53 -7.29
N LYS A 29 5.05 21.16 -8.06
CA LYS A 29 5.81 22.08 -8.90
C LYS A 29 5.07 22.40 -10.20
N ASP A 30 4.46 21.39 -10.81
CA ASP A 30 3.97 21.46 -12.18
C ASP A 30 2.45 21.66 -12.26
N ILE A 31 1.70 21.39 -11.19
CA ILE A 31 0.23 21.47 -11.15
C ILE A 31 -0.24 22.53 -10.15
N GLN A 32 -1.08 23.46 -10.61
CA GLN A 32 -1.71 24.47 -9.76
C GLN A 32 -2.93 23.89 -9.03
N LEU A 33 -2.92 24.00 -7.70
CA LEU A 33 -3.96 23.48 -6.80
C LEU A 33 -4.87 24.57 -6.23
N ASN A 34 -4.90 25.77 -6.84
CA ASN A 34 -5.70 26.91 -6.37
C ASN A 34 -5.47 27.30 -4.90
N GLY A 35 -4.23 27.13 -4.41
CA GLY A 35 -3.87 27.39 -3.01
C GLY A 35 -4.15 26.22 -2.06
N ASN A 36 -4.75 25.12 -2.54
CA ASN A 36 -4.96 23.91 -1.76
C ASN A 36 -3.66 23.10 -1.61
N THR A 37 -3.54 22.37 -0.51
CA THR A 37 -2.35 21.56 -0.22
C THR A 37 -2.56 20.12 -0.66
N LEU A 38 -1.58 19.56 -1.37
CA LEU A 38 -1.55 18.14 -1.69
C LEU A 38 -1.10 17.33 -0.47
N PRO A 39 -1.89 16.36 0.03
CA PRO A 39 -1.50 15.55 1.18
C PRO A 39 -0.16 14.82 0.98
N PRO A 40 0.67 14.64 2.03
CA PRO A 40 1.96 13.95 1.94
C PRO A 40 1.83 12.48 1.55
N ASN A 41 0.73 11.84 1.90
CA ASN A 41 0.42 10.44 1.66
C ASN A 41 -0.39 10.19 0.37
N VAL A 42 -0.63 11.21 -0.47
CA VAL A 42 -1.54 11.14 -1.62
C VAL A 42 -1.24 9.99 -2.59
N VAL A 43 0.04 9.66 -2.82
CA VAL A 43 0.43 8.58 -3.74
C VAL A 43 0.06 7.20 -3.15
N PHE A 44 0.15 7.06 -1.82
CA PHE A 44 -0.27 5.85 -1.12
C PHE A 44 -1.79 5.71 -1.09
N GLU A 45 -2.49 6.83 -0.90
CA GLU A 45 -3.95 6.85 -0.89
C GLU A 45 -4.55 6.61 -2.28
N TYR A 46 -3.89 7.05 -3.34
CA TYR A 46 -4.38 6.97 -4.71
C TYR A 46 -3.31 6.33 -5.62
N PRO A 47 -3.13 4.99 -5.51
CA PRO A 47 -1.95 4.30 -6.03
C PRO A 47 -1.99 4.02 -7.53
N THR A 48 -2.93 4.59 -8.28
CA THR A 48 -3.04 4.45 -9.73
C THR A 48 -3.14 5.82 -10.38
N ILE A 49 -2.77 5.94 -11.66
CA ILE A 49 -2.80 7.22 -12.40
C ILE A 49 -4.21 7.81 -12.38
N ALA A 50 -5.24 7.00 -12.69
CA ALA A 50 -6.64 7.43 -12.68
C ALA A 50 -7.07 7.97 -11.31
N LYS A 51 -6.76 7.23 -10.23
CA LYS A 51 -7.14 7.63 -8.86
C LYS A 51 -6.40 8.89 -8.43
N LEU A 52 -5.11 9.01 -8.73
CA LEU A 52 -4.28 10.14 -8.37
C LEU A 52 -4.73 11.42 -9.09
N ALA A 53 -5.03 11.32 -10.39
CA ALA A 53 -5.56 12.42 -11.18
C ALA A 53 -6.92 12.91 -10.63
N ALA A 54 -7.84 11.98 -10.33
CA ALA A 54 -9.14 12.31 -9.75
C ALA A 54 -9.02 12.99 -8.37
N ALA A 55 -8.08 12.54 -7.53
CA ALA A 55 -7.79 13.15 -6.23
C ALA A 55 -7.23 14.57 -6.39
N ILE A 56 -6.27 14.78 -7.29
CA ILE A 56 -5.68 16.10 -7.57
C ILE A 56 -6.75 17.08 -8.08
N LEU A 57 -7.63 16.66 -8.99
CA LEU A 57 -8.73 17.49 -9.49
C LEU A 57 -9.71 17.85 -8.37
N SER A 58 -10.08 16.90 -7.52
CA SER A 58 -10.96 17.15 -6.38
C SER A 58 -10.34 18.14 -5.40
N ILE A 59 -9.05 17.98 -5.08
CA ILE A 59 -8.30 18.90 -4.23
C ILE A 59 -8.25 20.30 -4.85
N ARG A 60 -7.97 20.42 -6.15
CA ARG A 60 -7.91 21.72 -6.83
C ARG A 60 -9.26 22.44 -6.84
N ASP A 61 -10.34 21.69 -7.04
CA ASP A 61 -11.70 22.23 -7.09
C ASP A 61 -12.31 22.45 -5.68
N SER A 62 -11.55 22.18 -4.61
CA SER A 62 -12.02 22.17 -3.21
C SER A 62 -13.27 21.30 -3.01
N LYS A 63 -13.43 20.26 -3.83
CA LYS A 63 -14.48 19.28 -3.63
C LYS A 63 -14.05 18.36 -2.50
N THR A 64 -14.94 18.18 -1.52
CA THR A 64 -14.76 17.14 -0.52
C THR A 64 -14.70 15.80 -1.26
N VAL A 65 -13.52 15.19 -1.28
CA VAL A 65 -13.41 13.78 -1.61
C VAL A 65 -14.21 13.05 -0.53
N GLU A 66 -15.19 12.25 -0.94
CA GLU A 66 -15.96 11.39 -0.04
C GLU A 66 -15.00 10.76 0.97
N ALA A 67 -15.25 11.01 2.27
CA ALA A 67 -14.40 10.50 3.32
C ALA A 67 -14.41 8.97 3.21
N ARG A 68 -13.24 8.37 2.99
CA ARG A 68 -13.12 6.91 3.03
C ARG A 68 -13.58 6.42 4.38
N ASP A 69 -14.35 5.34 4.38
CA ASP A 69 -14.75 4.67 5.62
C ASP A 69 -13.58 3.82 6.11
N VAL A 70 -12.61 4.50 6.73
CA VAL A 70 -11.37 3.89 7.22
C VAL A 70 -11.66 2.79 8.26
N ILE A 71 -12.75 2.93 9.04
CA ILE A 71 -13.15 1.91 10.02
C ILE A 71 -13.55 0.64 9.29
N LYS A 72 -14.41 0.75 8.28
CA LYS A 72 -14.83 -0.39 7.48
C LYS A 72 -13.64 -1.06 6.77
N GLU A 73 -12.71 -0.27 6.22
CA GLU A 73 -11.49 -0.82 5.61
C GLU A 73 -10.64 -1.60 6.63
N MET A 74 -10.49 -1.09 7.86
CA MET A 74 -9.79 -1.80 8.94
C MET A 74 -10.50 -3.11 9.35
N GLU A 75 -11.83 -3.09 9.45
CA GLU A 75 -12.63 -4.28 9.73
C GLU A 75 -12.46 -5.36 8.67
N ASP A 76 -12.44 -4.97 7.39
CA ASP A 76 -12.21 -5.88 6.26
C ASP A 76 -10.81 -6.51 6.33
N LEU A 77 -9.78 -5.73 6.70
CA LEU A 77 -8.42 -6.23 6.87
C LEU A 77 -8.29 -7.22 8.02
N ILE A 78 -8.89 -6.93 9.19
CA ILE A 78 -8.92 -7.85 10.33
C ILE A 78 -9.60 -9.16 9.91
N THR A 79 -10.75 -9.07 9.24
CA THR A 79 -11.49 -10.23 8.75
C THR A 79 -10.64 -11.06 7.79
N LYS A 80 -9.93 -10.43 6.86
CA LYS A 80 -9.09 -11.12 5.87
C LYS A 80 -7.90 -11.87 6.46
N TYR A 81 -7.26 -11.32 7.50
CA TYR A 81 -5.98 -11.85 8.02
C TYR A 81 -6.07 -12.49 9.41
N SER A 82 -7.26 -12.65 9.98
CA SER A 82 -7.47 -13.24 11.31
C SER A 82 -7.46 -14.78 11.33
N ALA A 83 -7.36 -15.43 10.17
CA ALA A 83 -7.29 -16.89 10.07
C ALA A 83 -5.84 -17.40 10.27
N PHE A 84 -5.52 -17.86 11.48
CA PHE A 84 -4.23 -18.47 11.78
C PHE A 84 -4.35 -20.01 11.81
N PRO A 85 -3.55 -20.75 11.01
CA PRO A 85 -3.54 -22.20 11.08
C PRO A 85 -3.00 -22.66 12.43
N ASN A 86 -3.60 -23.71 12.98
CA ASN A 86 -3.19 -24.28 14.27
C ASN A 86 -1.78 -24.89 14.12
N MET A 87 -0.79 -24.30 14.80
CA MET A 87 0.59 -24.76 14.70
C MET A 87 0.76 -26.05 15.51
N PHE A 88 0.76 -27.20 14.83
CA PHE A 88 1.05 -28.48 15.47
C PHE A 88 2.52 -28.53 15.90
N LEU A 89 2.76 -28.63 17.21
CA LEU A 89 4.09 -28.87 17.77
C LEU A 89 4.62 -30.20 17.23
N VAL A 90 5.71 -30.17 16.45
CA VAL A 90 6.43 -31.40 16.08
C VAL A 90 7.17 -31.91 17.32
N PRO A 91 6.90 -33.13 17.82
CA PRO A 91 7.63 -33.68 18.94
C PRO A 91 9.11 -33.85 18.57
N ARG A 92 10.02 -33.31 19.40
CA ARG A 92 11.46 -33.47 19.20
C ARG A 92 11.83 -34.97 19.26
N ARG A 93 12.38 -35.51 18.18
CA ARG A 93 12.99 -36.85 18.17
C ARG A 93 14.16 -36.86 19.17
N ARG A 94 14.13 -37.78 20.15
CA ARG A 94 15.29 -38.03 21.02
C ARG A 94 16.45 -38.59 20.18
N PRO A 95 17.69 -38.11 20.36
CA PRO A 95 18.83 -38.71 19.67
C PRO A 95 19.03 -40.15 20.15
N SER A 96 19.31 -41.07 19.21
CA SER A 96 19.61 -42.47 19.50
C SER A 96 20.94 -42.61 20.25
N PRO A 97 21.03 -43.51 21.25
CA PRO A 97 22.28 -43.72 21.98
C PRO A 97 23.37 -44.27 21.07
N VAL A 98 24.57 -43.72 21.18
CA VAL A 98 25.76 -44.23 20.49
C VAL A 98 26.21 -45.51 21.18
N SER A 99 26.15 -46.65 20.48
CA SER A 99 26.72 -47.90 20.97
C SER A 99 28.25 -47.83 20.86
N LEU A 100 28.94 -47.76 22.00
CA LEU A 100 30.38 -48.02 22.07
C LEU A 100 30.58 -49.54 22.05
N SER A 101 31.14 -50.06 20.97
CA SER A 101 31.64 -51.44 20.92
C SER A 101 33.04 -51.46 21.54
N LEU A 102 33.20 -52.20 22.64
CA LEU A 102 34.52 -52.59 23.19
C LEU A 102 34.90 -53.97 22.66
#